data_AF-A0A7S3V7Y7-F1
#
_entry.id   AF-A0A7S3V7Y7-F1
#
_cell.length_a   1.000
_cell.length_b   1.000
_cell.length_c   1.000
_cell.angle_alpha   90.00
_cell.angle_beta   90.00
_cell.angle_gamma   90.00
#
_symmetry.space_group_name_H-M   'P 1'
#
loop_
_entity.id
_entity.type
_entity.pdbx_description
1 polymer ?
#
loop_
_entity_poly.entity_id
_entity_poly.type
_entity_poly.pdbx_seq_one_letter_code
_entity_poly.pdbx_strand_id
1 'polypeptide(L)'
;NTSPESSEHTGRNINHHSTILYEMSTGRAPLIKWSPATWQRWSAMPRLSTTPVRKAKFLLLKAPVSTLYETKYGDRNVFTVPMYVQRLIAKNIAVGLVIDCTSLDLTSFEKSASTTSASGSAAATATAASSSGSSNSTVRYFHKIDEWDEFGIDYYRLAQKDQASSSSSLSSSAIPSTETIQEFINVCAQHWKDNPTMHIAIFDSRGSNGIASFLTAYYLCHKWKAPVHTALALVESASPHSKYEQKGLYDIELIKELQRHFRGKKELTVDFSKVPDWWFGNIVDTSNEKNPENPLGEENGANSELSSQEGGGSGDRRIVTIPAYDVSQEDGKRQHNQLGKTSEEGHSSSSKKLKIVANSGADDINSNLPMQTLPSTSQRYGRAIAVLQQLTNQKAKKCIPIRQETNITLENISQLETDKHKVTWRPVGRRGLLLILSDGIYFMENTAGDNNEASISTAVSVLTTPLYIPNPQKPSAVQHRTLLDVTLVMDREKGRDVPRFFVSDILCHMGGVLLHKPFSQRLKYMMDGVIIARKKTTNIWKYEKEGIKMRALEYFDTGKTKFVRDEVMKAQLHDADGIIFLPTEGRYSNDHSFVGDTTSSEEVMEKIIAHLKA
;
A
#
# COMPACT_ATOMS: atom_id res chain seq x y z
N ASN A 1 66.06 6.89 -12.82
CA ASN A 1 65.85 5.44 -12.99
C ASN A 1 64.35 5.19 -13.02
N THR A 2 63.69 5.39 -14.16
CA THR A 2 63.62 4.51 -15.35
C THR A 2 62.59 3.39 -15.19
N SER A 3 61.43 3.56 -15.84
CA SER A 3 60.66 2.45 -16.41
C SER A 3 61.47 1.78 -17.55
N PRO A 4 61.14 0.55 -17.97
CA PRO A 4 60.19 0.42 -19.09
C PRO A 4 59.25 -0.80 -19.00
N GLU A 5 58.54 -1.05 -20.11
CA GLU A 5 57.41 -1.96 -20.31
C GLU A 5 57.81 -3.44 -20.51
N SER A 6 56.85 -4.38 -20.39
CA SER A 6 56.32 -5.17 -21.54
C SER A 6 55.42 -6.35 -21.11
N SER A 7 54.73 -6.93 -22.09
CA SER A 7 53.59 -7.86 -21.98
C SER A 7 53.95 -9.34 -22.03
N GLU A 8 53.06 -10.23 -21.54
CA GLU A 8 52.69 -11.43 -22.32
C GLU A 8 51.33 -12.05 -21.96
N HIS A 9 50.80 -12.87 -22.88
CA HIS A 9 49.43 -13.39 -22.92
C HIS A 9 49.47 -14.94 -22.82
N THR A 10 48.83 -15.55 -21.81
CA THR A 10 48.43 -16.97 -21.88
C THR A 10 47.13 -17.21 -21.12
N GLY A 11 46.10 -17.69 -21.83
CA GLY A 11 44.85 -18.14 -21.20
C GLY A 11 44.84 -19.65 -20.93
N ARG A 12 44.13 -20.08 -19.88
CA ARG A 12 43.56 -21.45 -19.77
C ARG A 12 42.52 -21.57 -18.65
N ASN A 13 41.37 -22.15 -19.02
CA ASN A 13 40.37 -22.84 -18.20
C ASN A 13 40.33 -22.57 -16.68
N ILE A 14 39.31 -21.79 -16.25
CA ILE A 14 38.88 -21.77 -14.85
C ILE A 14 37.89 -22.92 -14.63
N ASN A 15 38.32 -23.94 -13.88
CA ASN A 15 37.54 -25.14 -13.57
C ASN A 15 36.30 -24.82 -12.71
N HIS A 16 35.19 -25.55 -12.96
CA HIS A 16 33.88 -25.43 -12.31
C HIS A 16 33.81 -25.76 -10.79
N HIS A 17 34.94 -25.84 -10.08
CA HIS A 17 34.98 -26.25 -8.67
C HIS A 17 35.20 -25.12 -7.65
N SER A 18 35.57 -23.91 -8.08
CA SER A 18 35.87 -22.79 -7.17
C SER A 18 34.66 -21.95 -6.75
N THR A 19 33.51 -22.04 -7.45
CA THR A 19 32.31 -21.25 -7.13
C THR A 19 31.61 -21.72 -5.84
N ILE A 20 31.65 -23.02 -5.54
CA ILE A 20 30.88 -23.63 -4.44
C ILE A 20 31.39 -23.18 -3.04
N LEU A 21 32.69 -22.90 -2.91
CA LEU A 21 33.28 -22.48 -1.63
C LEU A 21 33.21 -20.97 -1.37
N TYR A 22 32.79 -20.16 -2.36
CA TYR A 22 32.58 -18.71 -2.17
C TYR A 22 31.14 -18.37 -1.75
N GLU A 23 30.18 -19.29 -1.93
CA GLU A 23 28.79 -19.07 -1.51
C GLU A 23 28.57 -19.23 0.01
N MET A 24 29.43 -19.98 0.72
CA MET A 24 29.31 -20.16 2.18
C MET A 24 29.88 -19.01 3.02
N SER A 25 30.66 -18.09 2.45
CA SER A 25 31.28 -16.97 3.19
C SER A 25 30.48 -15.66 3.16
N THR A 26 29.37 -15.59 2.40
CA THR A 26 28.61 -14.33 2.20
C THR A 26 27.20 -14.33 2.79
N GLY A 27 26.75 -15.43 3.40
CA GLY A 27 25.51 -15.48 4.21
C GLY A 27 24.19 -15.21 3.47
N ARG A 28 24.19 -15.13 2.14
CA ARG A 28 23.00 -14.83 1.33
C ARG A 28 22.29 -16.12 0.94
N ALA A 29 21.04 -16.27 1.37
CA ALA A 29 20.23 -17.44 1.04
C ALA A 29 19.99 -17.55 -0.49
N PRO A 30 19.99 -18.77 -1.07
CA PRO A 30 19.95 -18.94 -2.53
C PRO A 30 18.59 -18.57 -3.13
N LEU A 31 18.61 -17.91 -4.29
CA LEU A 31 17.40 -17.62 -5.06
C LEU A 31 16.96 -18.83 -5.91
N ILE A 32 15.68 -18.88 -6.30
CA ILE A 32 15.16 -19.96 -7.16
C ILE A 32 15.80 -19.95 -8.55
N LYS A 33 16.09 -21.14 -9.08
CA LYS A 33 16.60 -21.31 -10.44
C LYS A 33 15.42 -21.41 -11.42
N TRP A 34 15.17 -20.33 -12.15
CA TRP A 34 14.12 -20.22 -13.15
C TRP A 34 14.40 -21.07 -14.39
N SER A 35 13.45 -21.94 -14.75
CA SER A 35 13.36 -22.53 -16.08
C SER A 35 12.47 -21.67 -16.98
N PRO A 36 12.51 -21.83 -18.32
CA PRO A 36 11.58 -21.11 -19.20
C PRO A 36 10.11 -21.33 -18.84
N ALA A 37 9.73 -22.55 -18.45
CA ALA A 37 8.37 -22.91 -18.05
C ALA A 37 7.94 -22.28 -16.71
N THR A 38 8.80 -22.29 -15.67
CA THR A 38 8.45 -21.61 -14.41
C THR A 38 8.38 -20.09 -14.60
N TRP A 39 9.27 -19.52 -15.41
CA TRP A 39 9.25 -18.09 -15.73
C TRP A 39 7.96 -17.69 -16.48
N GLN A 40 7.57 -18.43 -17.52
CA GLN A 40 6.34 -18.16 -18.28
C GLN A 40 5.09 -18.23 -17.38
N ARG A 41 4.96 -19.25 -16.53
CA ARG A 41 3.83 -19.32 -15.57
C ARG A 41 3.80 -18.12 -14.65
N TRP A 42 4.93 -17.76 -14.04
CA TRP A 42 5.00 -16.62 -13.12
C TRP A 42 4.80 -15.26 -13.81
N SER A 43 5.25 -15.10 -15.06
CA SER A 43 5.06 -13.86 -15.82
C SER A 43 3.60 -13.66 -16.23
N ALA A 44 2.86 -14.74 -16.46
CA ALA A 44 1.42 -14.72 -16.75
C ALA A 44 0.53 -14.41 -15.53
N MET A 45 1.03 -14.61 -14.30
CA MET A 45 0.29 -14.30 -13.07
C MET A 45 0.01 -12.80 -12.94
N PRO A 46 -1.22 -12.40 -12.56
CA PRO A 46 -1.57 -11.00 -12.30
C PRO A 46 -0.78 -10.47 -11.10
N ARG A 47 -0.22 -9.27 -11.24
CA ARG A 47 0.86 -8.80 -10.35
C ARG A 47 0.41 -8.55 -8.90
N LEU A 48 -0.75 -7.90 -8.72
CA LEU A 48 -1.14 -7.39 -7.41
C LEU A 48 -2.63 -7.10 -7.28
N SER A 49 -3.21 -7.44 -6.13
CA SER A 49 -4.37 -6.74 -5.60
C SER A 49 -3.96 -5.57 -4.72
N THR A 50 -4.46 -4.40 -5.04
CA THR A 50 -4.32 -3.21 -4.18
C THR A 50 -5.60 -2.94 -3.40
N THR A 51 -6.50 -3.91 -3.35
CA THR A 51 -7.75 -3.85 -2.60
C THR A 51 -7.52 -4.69 -1.36
N PRO A 52 -7.41 -4.08 -0.16
CA PRO A 52 -7.29 -4.85 1.06
C PRO A 52 -8.52 -5.74 1.26
N VAL A 53 -8.29 -6.95 1.77
CA VAL A 53 -9.36 -7.85 2.22
C VAL A 53 -10.16 -7.14 3.31
N ARG A 54 -11.45 -6.90 3.06
CA ARG A 54 -12.31 -6.15 4.00
C ARG A 54 -12.32 -6.86 5.36
N LYS A 55 -12.39 -6.07 6.43
CA LYS A 55 -12.24 -6.49 7.85
C LYS A 55 -10.82 -6.94 8.25
N ALA A 56 -10.04 -7.60 7.39
CA ALA A 56 -8.79 -8.25 7.78
C ALA A 56 -7.49 -7.65 7.22
N LYS A 57 -7.49 -6.48 6.55
CA LYS A 57 -6.27 -5.72 6.15
C LYS A 57 -5.15 -6.52 5.43
N PHE A 58 -5.46 -7.68 4.86
CA PHE A 58 -4.53 -8.46 4.05
C PHE A 58 -4.46 -7.91 2.62
N LEU A 59 -3.30 -8.07 1.98
CA LEU A 59 -3.07 -7.75 0.57
C LEU A 59 -2.53 -8.98 -0.16
N LEU A 60 -3.26 -9.43 -1.17
CA LEU A 60 -2.91 -10.59 -1.99
C LEU A 60 -2.09 -10.15 -3.21
N LEU A 61 -0.91 -10.75 -3.40
CA LEU A 61 0.04 -10.43 -4.47
C LEU A 61 0.73 -11.70 -4.99
N LYS A 62 1.11 -11.72 -6.28
CA LYS A 62 2.05 -12.77 -6.70
C LYS A 62 3.39 -12.58 -6.01
N ALA A 63 4.13 -13.67 -5.76
CA ALA A 63 5.48 -13.58 -5.22
C ALA A 63 6.33 -12.61 -6.05
N PRO A 64 6.84 -11.49 -5.48
CA PRO A 64 7.73 -10.60 -6.20
C PRO A 64 9.08 -11.30 -6.42
N VAL A 65 9.80 -10.94 -7.47
CA VAL A 65 11.14 -11.47 -7.75
C VAL A 65 12.22 -10.48 -7.37
N SER A 66 13.46 -10.96 -7.18
CA SER A 66 14.59 -10.07 -6.93
C SER A 66 14.76 -9.07 -8.07
N THR A 67 15.14 -7.84 -7.73
CA THR A 67 15.70 -6.85 -8.68
C THR A 67 16.80 -7.43 -9.57
N LEU A 68 17.55 -8.44 -9.11
CA LEU A 68 18.54 -9.18 -9.93
C LEU A 68 17.95 -9.84 -11.18
N TYR A 69 16.65 -10.09 -11.23
CA TYR A 69 15.98 -10.70 -12.39
C TYR A 69 15.45 -9.67 -13.41
N GLU A 70 15.44 -8.38 -13.09
CA GLU A 70 15.04 -7.32 -14.03
C GLU A 70 15.99 -7.29 -15.24
N THR A 71 17.30 -7.27 -14.99
CA THR A 71 18.35 -7.27 -16.03
C THR A 71 18.43 -8.58 -16.80
N LYS A 72 18.10 -9.72 -16.17
CA LYS A 72 18.21 -11.04 -16.78
C LYS A 72 17.09 -11.34 -17.77
N TYR A 73 15.87 -10.86 -17.51
CA TYR A 73 14.69 -11.25 -18.29
C TYR A 73 14.04 -10.09 -19.06
N GLY A 74 14.22 -8.83 -18.65
CA GLY A 74 13.75 -7.64 -19.38
C GLY A 74 12.24 -7.57 -19.69
N ASP A 75 11.45 -8.48 -19.12
CA ASP A 75 10.05 -8.70 -19.48
C ASP A 75 9.17 -7.56 -18.95
N ARG A 76 8.22 -7.10 -19.78
CA ARG A 76 7.18 -6.14 -19.35
C ARG A 76 6.46 -6.62 -18.09
N ASN A 77 6.38 -7.93 -17.86
CA ASN A 77 5.69 -8.59 -16.75
C ASN A 77 6.51 -8.84 -15.47
N VAL A 78 7.74 -8.34 -15.40
CA VAL A 78 8.51 -8.32 -14.15
C VAL A 78 7.75 -7.54 -13.06
N PHE A 79 7.95 -7.97 -11.81
CA PHE A 79 7.30 -7.49 -10.60
C PHE A 79 8.22 -7.79 -9.43
N THR A 80 8.92 -6.77 -8.95
CA THR A 80 9.92 -6.87 -7.88
C THR A 80 9.43 -6.25 -6.58
N VAL A 81 10.17 -6.45 -5.48
CA VAL A 81 9.82 -5.88 -4.17
C VAL A 81 9.70 -4.36 -4.24
N PRO A 82 10.65 -3.60 -4.85
CA PRO A 82 10.46 -2.16 -5.07
C PRO A 82 9.21 -1.82 -5.88
N MET A 83 8.91 -2.54 -6.97
CA MET A 83 7.69 -2.30 -7.76
C MET A 83 6.40 -2.54 -6.97
N TYR A 84 6.40 -3.51 -6.05
CA TYR A 84 5.28 -3.76 -5.15
C TYR A 84 5.11 -2.62 -4.15
N VAL A 85 6.18 -2.31 -3.40
CA VAL A 85 6.14 -1.33 -2.32
C VAL A 85 5.86 0.06 -2.86
N GLN A 86 6.48 0.47 -3.97
CA GLN A 86 6.16 1.72 -4.67
C GLN A 86 4.68 1.80 -5.08
N ARG A 87 4.08 0.69 -5.53
CA ARG A 87 2.66 0.64 -5.93
C ARG A 87 1.71 0.73 -4.72
N LEU A 88 2.12 0.25 -3.55
CA LEU A 88 1.38 0.42 -2.30
C LEU A 88 1.51 1.84 -1.75
N ILE A 89 2.73 2.40 -1.75
CA ILE A 89 2.99 3.81 -1.41
C ILE A 89 2.13 4.73 -2.30
N ALA A 90 2.11 4.47 -3.62
CA ALA A 90 1.29 5.21 -4.58
C ALA A 90 -0.24 5.08 -4.36
N LYS A 91 -0.69 4.17 -3.50
CA LYS A 91 -2.10 4.00 -3.10
C LYS A 91 -2.35 4.30 -1.61
N ASN A 92 -1.33 4.84 -0.92
CA ASN A 92 -1.33 5.09 0.51
C ASN A 92 -1.72 3.86 1.36
N ILE A 93 -1.19 2.70 0.98
CA ILE A 93 -1.39 1.44 1.71
C ILE A 93 -0.10 1.13 2.45
N ALA A 94 -0.07 1.41 3.76
CA ALA A 94 1.05 1.04 4.60
C ALA A 94 1.03 -0.48 4.86
N VAL A 95 2.06 -1.19 4.40
CA VAL A 95 2.38 -2.56 4.81
C VAL A 95 3.52 -2.48 5.82
N GLY A 96 3.44 -3.27 6.89
CA GLY A 96 4.52 -3.40 7.87
C GLY A 96 5.06 -4.83 8.01
N LEU A 97 4.37 -5.81 7.43
CA LEU A 97 4.79 -7.21 7.42
C LEU A 97 4.44 -7.85 6.09
N VAL A 98 5.36 -8.64 5.55
CA VAL A 98 5.10 -9.60 4.48
C VAL A 98 5.22 -11.03 4.99
N ILE A 99 4.24 -11.86 4.63
CA ILE A 99 4.22 -13.29 4.91
C ILE A 99 4.45 -14.05 3.60
N ASP A 100 5.60 -14.73 3.54
CA ASP A 100 5.98 -15.64 2.47
C ASP A 100 5.47 -17.05 2.76
N CYS A 101 4.49 -17.50 1.98
CA CYS A 101 3.96 -18.87 2.04
C CYS A 101 4.60 -19.82 1.02
N THR A 102 5.59 -19.39 0.23
CA THR A 102 6.14 -20.20 -0.89
C THR A 102 6.76 -21.51 -0.43
N SER A 103 7.28 -21.61 0.80
CA SER A 103 7.82 -22.88 1.32
C SER A 103 6.80 -24.03 1.28
N LEU A 104 5.50 -23.70 1.34
CA LEU A 104 4.38 -24.63 1.41
C LEU A 104 3.94 -25.15 0.03
N ASP A 105 4.31 -24.48 -1.07
CA ASP A 105 3.91 -24.86 -2.44
C ASP A 105 5.02 -24.80 -3.51
N LEU A 106 6.25 -24.40 -3.16
CA LEU A 106 7.38 -24.27 -4.08
C LEU A 106 7.71 -25.60 -4.79
N THR A 107 7.59 -26.73 -4.09
CA THR A 107 7.85 -28.05 -4.70
C THR A 107 6.84 -28.39 -5.80
N SER A 108 5.57 -27.97 -5.67
CA SER A 108 4.56 -28.10 -6.74
C SER A 108 4.87 -27.16 -7.91
N PHE A 109 5.29 -25.93 -7.61
CA PHE A 109 5.65 -24.91 -8.60
C PHE A 109 6.84 -25.35 -9.49
N GLU A 110 7.87 -25.95 -8.89
CA GLU A 110 9.02 -26.49 -9.60
C GLU A 110 8.68 -27.78 -10.36
N LYS A 111 8.00 -28.76 -9.74
CA LYS A 111 7.62 -30.05 -10.37
C LYS A 111 6.76 -29.89 -11.62
N SER A 112 5.81 -28.96 -11.63
CA SER A 112 4.93 -28.73 -12.78
C SER A 112 5.70 -28.24 -14.04
N ALA A 113 6.98 -27.89 -13.94
CA ALA A 113 7.78 -27.38 -15.06
C ALA A 113 8.40 -28.46 -15.97
N SER A 114 8.42 -29.73 -15.55
CA SER A 114 9.07 -30.82 -16.30
C SER A 114 8.17 -31.56 -17.29
N THR A 115 6.89 -31.19 -17.42
CA THR A 115 5.86 -32.02 -18.09
C THR A 115 5.49 -31.56 -19.51
N THR A 116 6.26 -30.69 -20.16
CA THR A 116 5.94 -30.17 -21.50
C THR A 116 7.11 -30.23 -22.49
N SER A 117 7.25 -31.37 -23.17
CA SER A 117 7.56 -31.41 -24.61
C SER A 117 7.44 -32.81 -25.25
N ALA A 118 6.82 -32.84 -26.43
CA ALA A 118 6.96 -33.82 -27.52
C ALA A 118 6.46 -35.27 -27.33
N SER A 119 5.31 -35.56 -27.95
CA SER A 119 5.15 -36.77 -28.75
C SER A 119 6.12 -36.72 -29.95
N GLY A 120 7.10 -37.62 -29.97
CA GLY A 120 8.08 -37.69 -31.07
C GLY A 120 9.18 -38.71 -30.77
N SER A 121 9.23 -39.79 -31.54
CA SER A 121 10.16 -40.91 -31.32
C SER A 121 11.58 -40.59 -31.81
N ALA A 122 12.55 -40.56 -30.90
CA ALA A 122 13.94 -40.92 -31.17
C ALA A 122 14.64 -41.31 -29.87
N ALA A 123 15.16 -42.54 -29.80
CA ALA A 123 15.91 -43.00 -28.63
C ALA A 123 17.35 -42.46 -28.68
N ALA A 124 17.74 -41.70 -27.65
CA ALA A 124 19.13 -41.34 -27.40
C ALA A 124 19.42 -41.47 -25.90
N THR A 125 20.17 -42.51 -25.54
CA THR A 125 20.48 -42.87 -24.15
C THR A 125 21.39 -41.82 -23.50
N ALA A 126 20.88 -41.09 -22.51
CA ALA A 126 21.68 -40.25 -21.63
C ALA A 126 21.53 -40.75 -20.18
N THR A 127 22.61 -41.34 -19.66
CA THR A 127 22.62 -42.07 -18.39
C THR A 127 22.35 -41.14 -17.20
N ALA A 128 21.21 -41.32 -16.54
CA ALA A 128 20.90 -40.63 -15.30
C ALA A 128 21.80 -41.17 -14.17
N ALA A 129 22.80 -40.39 -13.76
CA ALA A 129 23.58 -40.68 -12.57
C ALA A 129 22.70 -40.46 -11.32
N SER A 130 22.15 -41.55 -10.79
CA SER A 130 21.35 -41.57 -9.57
C SER A 130 22.23 -41.35 -8.33
N SER A 131 22.53 -40.11 -7.99
CA SER A 131 23.11 -39.76 -6.69
C SER A 131 22.02 -39.82 -5.62
N SER A 132 21.86 -40.98 -5.00
CA SER A 132 21.10 -41.16 -3.76
C SER A 132 21.73 -40.33 -2.65
N GLY A 133 21.18 -39.14 -2.41
CA GLY A 133 21.62 -38.22 -1.37
C GLY A 133 20.40 -37.57 -0.72
N SER A 134 20.43 -37.43 0.61
CA SER A 134 19.36 -36.87 1.43
C SER A 134 18.69 -35.66 0.77
N SER A 135 17.36 -35.66 0.71
CA SER A 135 16.55 -34.60 0.08
C SER A 135 16.51 -33.32 0.94
N ASN A 136 17.69 -32.74 1.19
CA ASN A 136 17.85 -31.37 1.62
C ASN A 136 17.33 -30.45 0.50
N SER A 137 16.03 -30.20 0.54
CA SER A 137 15.39 -29.11 -0.19
C SER A 137 16.00 -27.81 0.29
N THR A 138 17.11 -27.40 -0.33
CA THR A 138 17.78 -26.13 -0.03
C THR A 138 16.75 -25.00 -0.06
N VAL A 139 16.70 -24.22 1.02
CA VAL A 139 15.69 -23.18 1.22
C VAL A 139 15.93 -22.09 0.18
N ARG A 140 15.07 -22.02 -0.85
CA ARG A 140 15.18 -21.07 -1.97
C ARG A 140 14.15 -19.94 -1.87
N TYR A 141 14.47 -18.76 -2.40
CA TYR A 141 13.61 -17.57 -2.36
C TYR A 141 13.36 -16.97 -3.75
N PHE A 142 12.23 -16.26 -3.94
CA PHE A 142 11.93 -15.53 -5.18
C PHE A 142 12.70 -14.21 -5.31
N HIS A 143 12.97 -13.55 -4.17
CA HIS A 143 13.71 -12.30 -4.01
C HIS A 143 14.68 -12.44 -2.84
N LYS A 144 15.61 -11.50 -2.68
CA LYS A 144 16.40 -11.46 -1.44
C LYS A 144 15.57 -10.80 -0.34
N ILE A 145 15.79 -11.21 0.90
CA ILE A 145 15.00 -10.73 2.06
C ILE A 145 15.30 -9.25 2.35
N ASP A 146 16.56 -8.84 2.19
CA ASP A 146 17.05 -7.46 2.38
C ASP A 146 16.35 -6.42 1.47
N GLU A 147 15.74 -6.86 0.36
CA GLU A 147 14.93 -5.97 -0.50
C GLU A 147 13.64 -5.46 0.20
N TRP A 148 13.23 -6.04 1.34
CA TRP A 148 12.13 -5.53 2.17
C TRP A 148 12.61 -4.62 3.31
N ASP A 149 13.80 -4.88 3.85
CA ASP A 149 14.43 -4.08 4.91
C ASP A 149 14.67 -2.63 4.44
N GLU A 150 15.01 -2.44 3.15
CA GLU A 150 15.11 -1.12 2.48
C GLU A 150 13.85 -0.25 2.65
N PHE A 151 12.68 -0.87 2.86
CA PHE A 151 11.40 -0.20 3.04
C PHE A 151 10.88 -0.23 4.49
N GLY A 152 11.61 -0.87 5.41
CA GLY A 152 11.17 -1.07 6.79
C GLY A 152 9.93 -1.97 6.90
N ILE A 153 9.87 -3.03 6.08
CA ILE A 153 8.79 -4.02 6.10
C ILE A 153 9.35 -5.32 6.66
N ASP A 154 8.79 -5.79 7.79
CA ASP A 154 9.20 -7.05 8.39
C ASP A 154 8.95 -8.22 7.41
N TYR A 155 9.91 -9.15 7.32
CA TYR A 155 9.77 -10.35 6.50
C TYR A 155 9.57 -11.59 7.37
N TYR A 156 8.51 -12.35 7.09
CA TYR A 156 8.24 -13.61 7.79
C TYR A 156 7.97 -14.74 6.81
N ARG A 157 8.80 -15.78 6.82
CA ARG A 157 8.57 -17.01 6.05
C ARG A 157 7.82 -18.03 6.90
N LEU A 158 6.59 -18.33 6.50
CA LEU A 158 5.82 -19.43 7.07
C LEU A 158 6.39 -20.75 6.54
N ALA A 159 6.39 -21.82 7.33
CA ALA A 159 6.89 -23.15 6.94
C ALA A 159 6.03 -24.25 7.54
N GLN A 160 5.93 -25.40 6.87
CA GLN A 160 5.13 -26.53 7.34
C GLN A 160 5.75 -27.07 8.62
N LYS A 161 4.95 -27.13 9.67
CA LYS A 161 5.29 -27.83 10.91
C LYS A 161 4.68 -29.21 10.89
N ASP A 162 5.53 -30.22 10.72
CA ASP A 162 5.10 -31.61 10.71
C ASP A 162 4.60 -32.03 12.10
N GLN A 163 3.44 -32.69 12.11
CA GLN A 163 2.98 -33.45 13.26
C GLN A 163 3.96 -34.60 13.50
N ALA A 164 4.71 -34.55 14.60
CA ALA A 164 5.63 -35.59 15.01
C ALA A 164 4.89 -36.83 15.57
N SER A 165 3.91 -37.37 14.82
CA SER A 165 3.32 -38.70 14.99
C SER A 165 2.21 -39.00 13.96
N SER A 166 2.56 -39.65 12.85
CA SER A 166 1.85 -40.85 12.37
C SER A 166 2.39 -41.33 11.02
N SER A 167 2.87 -42.57 10.99
CA SER A 167 3.29 -43.24 9.76
C SER A 167 2.07 -43.84 9.04
N SER A 168 1.54 -43.17 8.01
CA SER A 168 0.89 -43.85 6.86
C SER A 168 0.56 -42.90 5.70
N SER A 169 0.85 -43.38 4.48
CA SER A 169 0.62 -42.73 3.17
C SER A 169 1.40 -41.44 2.88
N LEU A 170 2.19 -41.45 1.80
CA LEU A 170 2.67 -40.22 1.15
C LEU A 170 1.52 -39.56 0.37
N SER A 171 0.58 -38.93 1.07
CA SER A 171 -0.15 -37.82 0.48
C SER A 171 0.64 -36.54 0.78
N SER A 172 1.23 -35.93 -0.25
CA SER A 172 1.81 -34.59 -0.13
C SER A 172 0.67 -33.58 -0.09
N SER A 173 -0.08 -33.58 1.01
CA SER A 173 -1.25 -32.71 1.18
C SER A 173 -0.81 -31.26 1.09
N ALA A 174 -1.40 -30.52 0.14
CA ALA A 174 -1.16 -29.09 -0.04
C ALA A 174 -1.81 -28.23 1.06
N ILE A 175 -2.46 -28.87 2.05
CA ILE A 175 -3.13 -28.25 3.18
C ILE A 175 -2.09 -27.96 4.28
N PRO A 176 -1.94 -26.69 4.72
CA PRO A 176 -1.08 -26.35 5.86
C PRO A 176 -1.53 -27.05 7.15
N SER A 177 -0.57 -27.51 7.97
CA SER A 177 -0.90 -28.18 9.24
C SER A 177 -1.54 -27.22 10.26
N THR A 178 -2.28 -27.76 11.24
CA THR A 178 -2.93 -26.98 12.32
C THR A 178 -1.93 -26.05 13.02
N GLU A 179 -0.71 -26.54 13.28
CA GLU A 179 0.40 -25.80 13.89
C GLU A 179 0.84 -24.62 13.01
N THR A 180 0.93 -24.85 11.70
CA THR A 180 1.29 -23.84 10.69
C THR A 180 0.21 -22.76 10.57
N ILE A 181 -1.07 -23.16 10.60
CA ILE A 181 -2.22 -22.24 10.58
C ILE A 181 -2.27 -21.42 11.88
N GLN A 182 -2.00 -22.03 13.03
CA GLN A 182 -2.00 -21.34 14.31
C GLN A 182 -0.81 -20.35 14.42
N GLU A 183 0.36 -20.70 13.90
CA GLU A 183 1.49 -19.78 13.75
C GLU A 183 1.12 -18.58 12.89
N PHE A 184 0.55 -18.79 11.70
CA PHE A 184 0.07 -17.73 10.83
C PHE A 184 -0.91 -16.78 11.57
N ILE A 185 -1.88 -17.33 12.30
CA ILE A 185 -2.83 -16.55 13.10
C ILE A 185 -2.12 -15.73 14.18
N ASN A 186 -1.13 -16.32 14.86
CA ASN A 186 -0.37 -15.66 15.93
C ASN A 186 0.50 -14.52 15.40
N VAL A 187 1.21 -14.74 14.29
CA VAL A 187 2.02 -13.73 13.59
C VAL A 187 1.15 -12.56 13.16
N CYS A 188 -0.01 -12.81 12.55
CA CYS A 188 -0.95 -11.75 12.17
C CYS A 188 -1.50 -10.98 13.37
N ALA A 189 -1.84 -11.69 14.46
CA ALA A 189 -2.36 -11.08 15.68
C ALA A 189 -1.31 -10.21 16.39
N GLN A 190 -0.06 -10.66 16.45
CA GLN A 190 1.03 -9.89 17.04
C GLN A 190 1.37 -8.67 16.18
N HIS A 191 1.45 -8.82 14.85
CA HIS A 191 1.66 -7.69 13.95
C HIS A 191 0.60 -6.59 14.11
N TRP A 192 -0.70 -6.93 14.15
CA TRP A 192 -1.75 -5.92 14.34
C TRP A 192 -1.95 -5.43 15.77
N LYS A 193 -1.38 -6.11 16.77
CA LYS A 193 -1.27 -5.58 18.13
C LYS A 193 -0.24 -4.45 18.18
N ASP A 194 0.92 -4.64 17.54
CA ASP A 194 2.02 -3.68 17.56
C ASP A 194 1.85 -2.57 16.50
N ASN A 195 1.28 -2.92 15.34
CA ASN A 195 1.05 -2.05 14.19
C ASN A 195 -0.44 -2.03 13.75
N PRO A 196 -1.39 -1.51 14.58
CA PRO A 196 -2.83 -1.66 14.32
C PRO A 196 -3.34 -1.01 13.02
N THR A 197 -2.58 -0.08 12.43
CA THR A 197 -2.94 0.63 11.19
C THR A 197 -2.38 -0.01 9.92
N MET A 198 -1.36 -0.87 10.03
CA MET A 198 -0.66 -1.44 8.89
C MET A 198 -1.37 -2.68 8.31
N HIS A 199 -1.00 -3.00 7.07
CA HIS A 199 -1.47 -4.16 6.32
C HIS A 199 -0.43 -5.26 6.34
N ILE A 200 -0.91 -6.50 6.17
CA ILE A 200 -0.06 -7.67 5.96
C ILE A 200 -0.12 -8.04 4.48
N ALA A 201 1.03 -8.04 3.83
CA ALA A 201 1.19 -8.60 2.49
C ALA A 201 1.32 -10.13 2.59
N ILE A 202 0.63 -10.89 1.74
CA ILE A 202 0.71 -12.36 1.78
C ILE A 202 0.73 -12.96 0.37
N PHE A 203 1.74 -13.78 0.08
CA PHE A 203 1.96 -14.39 -1.22
C PHE A 203 2.33 -15.87 -1.14
N ASP A 204 2.03 -16.59 -2.21
CA ASP A 204 2.38 -18.00 -2.44
C ASP A 204 3.02 -18.15 -3.85
N SER A 205 3.44 -19.36 -4.23
CA SER A 205 4.02 -19.63 -5.56
C SER A 205 2.95 -19.68 -6.66
N ARG A 206 1.66 -19.51 -6.32
CA ARG A 206 0.46 -19.66 -7.17
C ARG A 206 -0.27 -18.33 -7.41
N GLY A 207 0.42 -17.21 -7.23
CA GLY A 207 -0.12 -15.86 -7.51
C GLY A 207 -1.18 -15.37 -6.52
N SER A 208 -1.14 -15.86 -5.28
CA SER A 208 -2.17 -15.75 -4.23
C SER A 208 -3.50 -16.46 -4.51
N ASN A 209 -3.56 -17.41 -5.46
CA ASN A 209 -4.80 -18.15 -5.75
C ASN A 209 -4.84 -19.54 -5.07
N GLY A 210 -3.85 -19.84 -4.23
CA GLY A 210 -3.74 -21.05 -3.42
C GLY A 210 -3.62 -20.74 -1.93
N ILE A 211 -2.51 -21.15 -1.32
CA ILE A 211 -2.30 -21.14 0.13
C ILE A 211 -2.46 -19.75 0.76
N ALA A 212 -2.03 -18.67 0.09
CA ALA A 212 -2.19 -17.32 0.63
C ALA A 212 -3.67 -16.90 0.73
N SER A 213 -4.49 -17.27 -0.27
CA SER A 213 -5.95 -17.06 -0.22
C SER A 213 -6.64 -17.96 0.80
N PHE A 214 -6.20 -19.22 0.94
CA PHE A 214 -6.71 -20.14 1.96
C PHE A 214 -6.47 -19.62 3.38
N LEU A 215 -5.23 -19.25 3.73
CA LEU A 215 -4.88 -18.74 5.06
C LEU A 215 -5.66 -17.44 5.37
N THR A 216 -5.82 -16.56 4.38
CA THR A 216 -6.63 -15.35 4.48
C THR A 216 -8.11 -15.65 4.76
N ALA A 217 -8.72 -16.58 4.02
CA ALA A 217 -10.09 -17.01 4.24
C ALA A 217 -10.27 -17.70 5.60
N TYR A 218 -9.33 -18.58 5.98
CA TYR A 218 -9.30 -19.24 7.28
C TYR A 218 -9.27 -18.22 8.43
N TYR A 219 -8.45 -17.17 8.32
CA TYR A 219 -8.41 -16.09 9.31
C TYR A 219 -9.75 -15.35 9.45
N LEU A 220 -10.43 -15.06 8.32
CA LEU A 220 -11.76 -14.45 8.33
C LEU A 220 -12.80 -15.35 9.01
N CYS A 221 -12.80 -16.65 8.74
CA CYS A 221 -13.67 -17.60 9.41
C CYS A 221 -13.33 -17.73 10.91
N HIS A 222 -12.05 -17.85 11.25
CA HIS A 222 -11.60 -18.09 12.63
C HIS A 222 -11.75 -16.84 13.54
N LYS A 223 -11.23 -15.68 13.14
CA LYS A 223 -11.27 -14.43 13.96
C LYS A 223 -12.55 -13.62 13.77
N TRP A 224 -13.02 -13.46 12.53
CA TRP A 224 -14.18 -12.62 12.22
C TRP A 224 -15.51 -13.37 12.14
N LYS A 225 -15.49 -14.69 12.39
CA LYS A 225 -16.67 -15.59 12.33
C LYS A 225 -17.46 -15.45 11.01
N ALA A 226 -16.75 -15.15 9.93
CA ALA A 226 -17.34 -15.05 8.61
C ALA A 226 -17.77 -16.46 8.13
N PRO A 227 -18.97 -16.62 7.55
CA PRO A 227 -19.31 -17.84 6.82
C PRO A 227 -18.33 -18.09 5.66
N VAL A 228 -18.02 -19.36 5.36
CA VAL A 228 -17.01 -19.76 4.34
C VAL A 228 -17.21 -19.02 3.01
N HIS A 229 -18.42 -19.06 2.44
CA HIS A 229 -18.75 -18.36 1.20
C HIS A 229 -18.50 -16.84 1.25
N THR A 230 -18.73 -16.21 2.41
CA THR A 230 -18.48 -14.78 2.62
C THR A 230 -16.98 -14.50 2.73
N ALA A 231 -16.22 -15.37 3.39
CA ALA A 231 -14.76 -15.25 3.46
C ALA A 231 -14.12 -15.39 2.07
N LEU A 232 -14.57 -16.36 1.27
CA LEU A 232 -14.13 -16.56 -0.11
C LEU A 232 -14.49 -15.36 -1.00
N ALA A 233 -15.72 -14.85 -0.94
CA ALA A 233 -16.12 -13.65 -1.70
C ALA A 233 -15.33 -12.39 -1.29
N LEU A 234 -14.93 -12.27 -0.02
CA LEU A 234 -14.05 -11.18 0.43
C LEU A 234 -12.63 -11.32 -0.14
N VAL A 235 -12.08 -12.54 -0.15
CA VAL A 235 -10.79 -12.87 -0.79
C VAL A 235 -10.84 -12.61 -2.29
N GLU A 236 -11.89 -13.05 -2.99
CA GLU A 236 -12.13 -12.82 -4.41
C GLU A 236 -12.15 -11.32 -4.73
N SER A 237 -12.93 -10.53 -3.99
CA SER A 237 -13.02 -9.07 -4.16
C SER A 237 -11.69 -8.33 -3.91
N ALA A 238 -10.77 -8.99 -3.21
CA ALA A 238 -9.46 -8.52 -2.84
C ALA A 238 -8.32 -9.26 -3.58
N SER A 239 -8.63 -10.00 -4.64
CA SER A 239 -7.65 -10.73 -5.46
C SER A 239 -7.13 -9.89 -6.64
N PRO A 240 -5.92 -10.19 -7.17
CA PRO A 240 -5.33 -9.41 -8.25
C PRO A 240 -6.24 -9.28 -9.48
N HIS A 241 -6.22 -8.11 -10.13
CA HIS A 241 -7.00 -7.91 -11.35
C HIS A 241 -6.48 -8.82 -12.47
N SER A 242 -7.39 -9.63 -13.01
CA SER A 242 -7.15 -10.68 -13.98
C SER A 242 -8.11 -10.52 -15.16
N LYS A 243 -7.68 -10.94 -16.36
CA LYS A 243 -8.56 -11.02 -17.55
C LYS A 243 -9.56 -12.19 -17.47
N TYR A 244 -9.31 -13.15 -16.58
CA TYR A 244 -10.15 -14.32 -16.34
C TYR A 244 -11.27 -13.97 -15.36
N GLU A 245 -12.44 -14.59 -15.53
CA GLU A 245 -13.65 -14.24 -14.78
C GLU A 245 -13.56 -14.64 -13.31
N GLN A 246 -13.13 -15.88 -13.02
CA GLN A 246 -12.99 -16.38 -11.65
C GLN A 246 -11.71 -15.83 -11.00
N LYS A 247 -11.79 -15.50 -9.70
CA LYS A 247 -10.72 -14.92 -8.88
C LYS A 247 -10.69 -15.53 -7.48
N GLY A 248 -9.59 -15.37 -6.76
CA GLY A 248 -9.46 -15.86 -5.37
C GLY A 248 -8.91 -17.29 -5.30
N LEU A 249 -9.45 -18.09 -4.37
CA LEU A 249 -8.99 -19.46 -4.14
C LEU A 249 -9.52 -20.40 -5.24
N TYR A 250 -8.64 -21.11 -5.95
CA TYR A 250 -9.03 -22.13 -6.94
C TYR A 250 -8.76 -23.57 -6.50
N ASP A 251 -7.93 -23.79 -5.48
CA ASP A 251 -7.54 -25.14 -5.06
C ASP A 251 -8.69 -25.83 -4.32
N ILE A 252 -9.23 -26.89 -4.91
CA ILE A 252 -10.42 -27.62 -4.44
C ILE A 252 -10.22 -28.19 -3.05
N GLU A 253 -9.03 -28.73 -2.74
CA GLU A 253 -8.78 -29.37 -1.45
C GLU A 253 -8.69 -28.32 -0.32
N LEU A 254 -8.13 -27.14 -0.63
CA LEU A 254 -8.16 -25.99 0.29
C LEU A 254 -9.59 -25.45 0.52
N ILE A 255 -10.47 -25.48 -0.49
CA ILE A 255 -11.88 -25.06 -0.34
C ILE A 255 -12.68 -26.11 0.45
N LYS A 256 -12.49 -27.41 0.16
CA LYS A 256 -13.07 -28.52 0.94
C LYS A 256 -12.68 -28.42 2.41
N GLU A 257 -11.42 -28.14 2.71
CA GLU A 257 -10.96 -27.99 4.09
C GLU A 257 -11.64 -26.81 4.81
N LEU A 258 -11.84 -25.67 4.13
CA LEU A 258 -12.62 -24.55 4.70
C LEU A 258 -14.09 -24.93 4.97
N GLN A 259 -14.74 -25.64 4.04
CA GLN A 259 -16.11 -26.14 4.22
C GLN A 259 -16.21 -27.10 5.42
N ARG A 260 -15.28 -28.05 5.53
CA ARG A 260 -15.20 -29.05 6.59
C ARG A 260 -14.93 -28.40 7.96
N HIS A 261 -13.86 -27.61 8.06
CA HIS A 261 -13.41 -27.03 9.33
C HIS A 261 -14.43 -26.05 9.92
N PHE A 262 -15.07 -25.22 9.08
CA PHE A 262 -16.01 -24.18 9.52
C PHE A 262 -17.49 -24.54 9.31
N ARG A 263 -17.81 -25.80 8.97
CA ARG A 263 -19.17 -26.31 8.75
C ARG A 263 -19.97 -25.41 7.79
N GLY A 264 -19.40 -25.16 6.62
CA GLY A 264 -19.88 -24.18 5.65
C GLY A 264 -21.23 -24.55 5.02
N LYS A 265 -22.26 -23.72 5.26
CA LYS A 265 -23.68 -24.02 4.97
C LYS A 265 -24.15 -23.71 3.54
N LYS A 266 -23.25 -23.41 2.60
CA LYS A 266 -23.61 -23.17 1.20
C LYS A 266 -22.76 -24.05 0.32
N GLU A 267 -23.39 -24.57 -0.73
CA GLU A 267 -22.69 -25.11 -1.87
C GLU A 267 -21.79 -24.04 -2.50
N LEU A 268 -20.63 -24.47 -3.00
CA LEU A 268 -19.64 -23.65 -3.67
C LEU A 268 -19.31 -24.28 -5.01
N THR A 269 -18.88 -23.47 -5.97
CA THR A 269 -18.61 -23.94 -7.33
C THR A 269 -17.30 -23.35 -7.83
N VAL A 270 -16.48 -24.18 -8.49
CA VAL A 270 -15.28 -23.77 -9.20
C VAL A 270 -15.44 -24.15 -10.67
N ASP A 271 -15.36 -23.16 -11.54
CA ASP A 271 -15.52 -23.32 -12.98
C ASP A 271 -14.14 -23.25 -13.65
N PHE A 272 -13.58 -24.42 -13.96
CA PHE A 272 -12.28 -24.53 -14.61
C PHE A 272 -12.27 -24.01 -16.05
N SER A 273 -13.43 -23.73 -16.67
CA SER A 273 -13.46 -22.96 -17.94
C SER A 273 -13.08 -21.48 -17.74
N LYS A 274 -13.19 -20.98 -16.51
CA LYS A 274 -12.93 -19.59 -16.09
C LYS A 274 -11.66 -19.42 -15.28
N VAL A 275 -10.96 -20.52 -14.98
CA VAL A 275 -9.64 -20.53 -14.33
C VAL A 275 -8.54 -20.20 -15.35
N PRO A 276 -7.47 -19.48 -14.97
CA PRO A 276 -6.40 -19.13 -15.90
C PRO A 276 -5.60 -20.31 -16.46
N ASP A 277 -5.22 -20.24 -17.74
CA ASP A 277 -4.42 -21.29 -18.43
C ASP A 277 -3.04 -21.54 -17.79
N TRP A 278 -2.53 -20.60 -16.98
CA TRP A 278 -1.28 -20.72 -16.24
C TRP A 278 -1.44 -21.36 -14.86
N TRP A 279 -2.67 -21.67 -14.43
CA TRP A 279 -2.93 -22.36 -13.17
C TRP A 279 -2.40 -23.80 -13.22
N PHE A 280 -1.72 -24.19 -12.15
CA PHE A 280 -1.04 -25.49 -12.04
C PHE A 280 -1.28 -26.18 -10.68
N GLY A 281 -2.17 -25.62 -9.85
CA GLY A 281 -2.63 -26.30 -8.64
C GLY A 281 -3.56 -27.47 -9.01
N ASN A 282 -3.90 -28.29 -8.01
CA ASN A 282 -4.66 -29.53 -8.22
C ASN A 282 -6.03 -29.23 -8.86
N ILE A 283 -6.14 -29.47 -10.17
CA ILE A 283 -7.41 -29.72 -10.83
C ILE A 283 -7.76 -31.16 -10.47
N VAL A 284 -8.86 -31.37 -9.75
CA VAL A 284 -9.28 -32.73 -9.38
C VAL A 284 -9.71 -33.44 -10.64
N ASP A 285 -8.91 -34.41 -11.09
CA ASP A 285 -9.27 -35.30 -12.17
C ASP A 285 -10.31 -36.30 -11.64
N THR A 286 -11.58 -35.90 -11.68
CA THR A 286 -12.73 -36.69 -11.19
C THR A 286 -13.00 -37.94 -12.01
N SER A 287 -12.14 -38.29 -12.96
CA SER A 287 -12.19 -39.52 -13.77
C SER A 287 -12.05 -40.82 -12.98
N ASN A 288 -11.75 -40.76 -11.67
CA ASN A 288 -11.55 -41.95 -10.83
C ASN A 288 -12.43 -42.06 -9.58
N GLU A 289 -13.47 -41.22 -9.43
CA GLU A 289 -14.62 -41.60 -8.58
C GLU A 289 -15.45 -42.65 -9.33
N LYS A 290 -14.92 -43.87 -9.38
CA LYS A 290 -15.71 -45.07 -9.68
C LYS A 290 -16.73 -45.22 -8.56
N ASN A 291 -17.95 -44.76 -8.82
CA ASN A 291 -19.12 -45.00 -8.00
C ASN A 291 -19.21 -46.53 -7.73
N PRO A 292 -18.94 -47.01 -6.49
CA PRO A 292 -19.19 -48.39 -6.18
C PRO A 292 -20.71 -48.59 -6.05
N GLU A 293 -21.18 -49.78 -6.37
CA GLU A 293 -22.57 -50.21 -6.15
C GLU A 293 -23.65 -49.54 -7.04
N ASN A 294 -23.73 -50.04 -8.29
CA ASN A 294 -25.00 -50.63 -8.70
C ASN A 294 -24.72 -51.93 -9.49
N PRO A 295 -24.85 -53.12 -8.89
CA PRO A 295 -24.68 -54.38 -9.60
C PRO A 295 -25.93 -54.73 -10.44
N LEU A 296 -25.75 -55.66 -11.38
CA LEU A 296 -26.77 -56.20 -12.30
C LEU A 296 -27.13 -55.27 -13.48
N GLY A 297 -26.33 -55.38 -14.54
CA GLY A 297 -26.88 -55.29 -15.89
C GLY A 297 -27.28 -56.68 -16.38
N GLU A 298 -28.35 -56.76 -17.16
CA GLU A 298 -28.58 -57.86 -18.10
C GLU A 298 -28.61 -57.30 -19.53
N GLU A 299 -28.22 -58.14 -20.47
CA GLU A 299 -27.85 -57.78 -21.84
C GLU A 299 -29.09 -57.57 -22.73
N ASN A 300 -28.95 -56.84 -23.85
CA ASN A 300 -29.21 -57.42 -25.18
C ASN A 300 -28.85 -56.48 -26.35
N GLY A 301 -28.44 -57.11 -27.45
CA GLY A 301 -27.84 -56.49 -28.63
C GLY A 301 -28.76 -55.75 -29.61
N ALA A 302 -28.10 -55.21 -30.64
CA ALA A 302 -28.51 -55.09 -32.05
C ALA A 302 -28.77 -53.69 -32.67
N ASN A 303 -28.03 -53.47 -33.75
CA ASN A 303 -28.12 -52.52 -34.87
C ASN A 303 -29.38 -51.63 -35.06
N SER A 304 -29.16 -50.36 -35.43
CA SER A 304 -29.76 -49.75 -36.64
C SER A 304 -28.97 -48.51 -37.10
N GLU A 305 -29.04 -48.21 -38.39
CA GLU A 305 -28.43 -47.03 -39.02
C GLU A 305 -29.28 -45.74 -38.88
N LEU A 306 -28.58 -44.61 -38.99
CA LEU A 306 -29.00 -43.34 -39.59
C LEU A 306 -30.41 -42.75 -39.30
N SER A 307 -30.47 -41.75 -38.41
CA SER A 307 -31.26 -40.54 -38.70
C SER A 307 -30.70 -39.31 -37.99
N SER A 308 -30.67 -38.18 -38.70
CA SER A 308 -30.27 -36.88 -38.17
C SER A 308 -31.42 -36.23 -37.39
N GLN A 309 -31.21 -35.93 -36.10
CA GLN A 309 -32.03 -34.97 -35.35
C GLN A 309 -31.18 -34.22 -34.32
N GLU A 310 -31.45 -32.92 -34.19
CA GLU A 310 -30.74 -32.02 -33.28
C GLU A 310 -31.23 -32.16 -31.83
N GLY A 311 -30.30 -31.96 -30.89
CA GLY A 311 -30.53 -32.06 -29.45
C GLY A 311 -29.52 -33.02 -28.80
N GLY A 312 -28.64 -32.62 -27.89
CA GLY A 312 -28.55 -31.36 -27.15
C GLY A 312 -28.30 -31.68 -25.68
N GLY A 313 -27.03 -31.75 -25.26
CA GLY A 313 -26.71 -32.12 -23.87
C GLY A 313 -25.35 -32.79 -23.64
N SER A 314 -24.26 -32.24 -24.17
CA SER A 314 -22.92 -32.60 -23.65
C SER A 314 -22.71 -31.88 -22.32
N GLY A 315 -22.88 -32.58 -21.21
CA GLY A 315 -22.72 -32.02 -19.86
C GLY A 315 -21.31 -31.44 -19.65
N ASP A 316 -21.24 -30.16 -19.27
CA ASP A 316 -19.98 -29.41 -19.25
C ASP A 316 -19.05 -29.88 -18.12
N ARG A 317 -18.04 -30.68 -18.50
CA ARG A 317 -17.10 -31.39 -17.61
C ARG A 317 -16.04 -30.47 -16.97
N ARG A 318 -16.36 -29.19 -16.81
CA ARG A 318 -15.45 -28.12 -16.34
C ARG A 318 -15.87 -27.49 -15.01
N ILE A 319 -17.07 -27.78 -14.53
CA ILE A 319 -17.62 -27.19 -13.31
C ILE A 319 -17.56 -28.22 -12.17
N VAL A 320 -16.83 -27.90 -11.10
CA VAL A 320 -16.76 -28.72 -9.88
C VAL A 320 -17.57 -28.06 -8.78
N THR A 321 -18.60 -28.76 -8.33
CA THR A 321 -19.45 -28.36 -7.21
C THR A 321 -18.95 -29.00 -5.92
N ILE A 322 -18.72 -28.17 -4.90
CA ILE A 322 -18.33 -28.57 -3.56
C ILE A 322 -19.57 -28.38 -2.67
N PRO A 323 -20.19 -29.46 -2.16
CA PRO A 323 -21.44 -29.35 -1.42
C PRO A 323 -21.28 -28.51 -0.14
N ALA A 324 -22.41 -28.03 0.38
CA ALA A 324 -22.45 -27.55 1.76
C ALA A 324 -22.00 -28.68 2.70
N TYR A 325 -21.32 -28.33 3.80
CA TYR A 325 -21.07 -29.29 4.87
C TYR A 325 -22.42 -29.69 5.48
N ASP A 326 -22.82 -30.92 5.22
CA ASP A 326 -24.00 -31.53 5.82
C ASP A 326 -23.62 -32.30 7.09
N VAL A 327 -24.44 -32.14 8.13
CA VAL A 327 -24.29 -32.85 9.40
C VAL A 327 -24.71 -34.33 9.26
N SER A 328 -25.41 -34.70 8.18
CA SER A 328 -25.84 -36.07 7.91
C SER A 328 -24.71 -37.12 7.83
N GLN A 329 -23.43 -36.73 7.71
CA GLN A 329 -22.29 -37.65 7.70
C GLN A 329 -21.46 -37.70 8.99
N GLU A 330 -21.71 -36.84 9.99
CA GLU A 330 -21.08 -36.94 11.31
C GLU A 330 -22.12 -36.78 12.43
N ASP A 331 -22.18 -37.79 13.32
CA ASP A 331 -23.03 -37.89 14.51
C ASP A 331 -24.53 -38.20 14.32
N GLY A 332 -24.78 -39.46 13.95
CA GLY A 332 -25.95 -40.18 14.46
C GLY A 332 -25.89 -40.37 15.98
N LYS A 333 -26.15 -39.29 16.76
CA LYS A 333 -26.65 -39.26 18.16
C LYS A 333 -26.54 -37.85 18.78
N ARG A 334 -27.65 -37.10 18.82
CA ARG A 334 -28.36 -36.72 20.08
C ARG A 334 -29.57 -35.81 19.82
N GLN A 335 -30.53 -35.88 20.74
CA GLN A 335 -31.90 -35.44 20.57
C GLN A 335 -32.14 -34.00 21.09
N HIS A 336 -33.15 -33.35 20.49
CA HIS A 336 -34.16 -32.46 21.10
C HIS A 336 -33.78 -31.59 22.32
N ASN A 337 -33.95 -30.27 22.20
CA ASN A 337 -35.23 -29.68 22.66
C ASN A 337 -35.48 -28.23 22.17
N GLN A 338 -36.76 -27.86 22.11
CA GLN A 338 -37.25 -26.52 21.75
C GLN A 338 -37.60 -25.68 22.99
N LEU A 339 -37.58 -24.35 22.83
CA LEU A 339 -38.50 -23.28 23.32
C LEU A 339 -37.68 -21.97 23.44
N GLY A 340 -38.18 -20.77 23.15
CA GLY A 340 -39.48 -20.34 22.62
C GLY A 340 -39.40 -18.87 22.14
N LYS A 341 -40.45 -18.36 21.48
CA LYS A 341 -40.55 -16.96 20.99
C LYS A 341 -41.13 -16.02 22.06
N THR A 342 -40.82 -14.72 21.98
CA THR A 342 -41.80 -13.61 22.04
C THR A 342 -41.26 -12.32 21.40
N SER A 343 -42.19 -11.52 20.84
CA SER A 343 -42.02 -10.13 20.35
C SER A 343 -42.15 -9.13 21.54
N GLU A 344 -42.13 -7.79 21.48
CA GLU A 344 -42.65 -6.78 20.53
C GLU A 344 -41.91 -5.40 20.62
N GLU A 345 -42.11 -4.59 19.57
CA GLU A 345 -42.31 -3.12 19.38
C GLU A 345 -42.34 -2.15 20.61
N GLY A 346 -42.13 -0.82 20.53
CA GLY A 346 -41.91 0.14 19.41
C GLY A 346 -41.85 1.64 19.87
N HIS A 347 -42.02 2.60 18.94
CA HIS A 347 -42.23 4.08 19.11
C HIS A 347 -41.06 5.11 19.15
N SER A 348 -41.41 6.41 19.06
CA SER A 348 -40.84 7.39 18.08
C SER A 348 -40.93 8.90 18.43
N SER A 349 -40.33 9.78 17.59
CA SER A 349 -40.42 11.29 17.52
C SER A 349 -39.54 12.11 18.52
N SER A 350 -38.98 13.32 18.34
CA SER A 350 -39.07 14.49 17.39
C SER A 350 -39.97 15.66 17.84
N SER A 351 -39.59 16.97 17.87
CA SER A 351 -38.33 17.73 17.62
C SER A 351 -38.49 19.25 17.97
N LYS A 352 -37.37 20.02 18.10
CA LYS A 352 -37.16 21.51 17.80
C LYS A 352 -36.47 22.41 18.87
N LYS A 353 -35.26 22.92 18.53
CA LYS A 353 -34.84 24.34 18.33
C LYS A 353 -35.01 25.44 19.43
N LEU A 354 -33.92 26.15 19.74
CA LEU A 354 -33.89 27.59 20.10
C LEU A 354 -32.52 28.24 19.79
N LYS A 355 -32.42 29.58 19.86
CA LYS A 355 -31.36 30.42 19.21
C LYS A 355 -30.97 31.60 20.12
N ILE A 356 -29.67 31.91 20.27
CA ILE A 356 -29.18 33.17 20.87
C ILE A 356 -28.04 33.75 20.01
N VAL A 357 -27.94 35.07 19.96
CA VAL A 357 -26.93 35.87 19.24
C VAL A 357 -26.25 36.81 20.24
N ALA A 358 -24.93 36.97 20.13
CA ALA A 358 -24.17 38.10 20.68
C ALA A 358 -22.95 38.35 19.77
N ASN A 359 -22.52 39.61 19.64
CA ASN A 359 -21.60 40.07 18.59
C ASN A 359 -20.68 41.20 19.09
N SER A 360 -19.36 41.04 18.94
CA SER A 360 -18.29 42.06 19.01
C SER A 360 -16.93 41.33 19.09
N GLY A 361 -15.84 41.69 18.40
CA GLY A 361 -15.65 42.72 17.38
C GLY A 361 -14.15 43.13 17.34
N ALA A 362 -13.43 42.75 16.28
CA ALA A 362 -12.06 43.21 15.98
C ALA A 362 -11.69 42.93 14.50
N ASP A 363 -11.75 44.00 13.70
CA ASP A 363 -10.87 44.36 12.57
C ASP A 363 -10.71 43.42 11.34
N ASP A 364 -11.73 43.44 10.47
CA ASP A 364 -11.65 43.97 9.09
C ASP A 364 -10.47 43.62 8.14
N ILE A 365 -10.03 42.36 8.14
CA ILE A 365 -9.61 41.67 6.89
C ILE A 365 -10.61 40.55 6.50
N ASN A 366 -11.56 40.22 7.39
CA ASN A 366 -12.33 38.98 7.31
C ASN A 366 -13.68 39.05 6.58
N SER A 367 -14.19 40.23 6.20
CA SER A 367 -15.60 40.40 5.79
C SER A 367 -16.01 39.68 4.49
N ASN A 368 -15.06 39.28 3.64
CA ASN A 368 -15.33 38.65 2.33
C ASN A 368 -14.56 37.34 2.07
N LEU A 369 -13.86 36.76 3.05
CA LEU A 369 -13.22 35.46 2.88
C LEU A 369 -14.29 34.35 2.83
N PRO A 370 -14.25 33.42 1.85
CA PRO A 370 -15.21 32.32 1.77
C PRO A 370 -14.84 31.19 2.74
N MET A 371 -14.80 31.52 4.03
CA MET A 371 -14.57 30.61 5.14
C MET A 371 -15.52 30.94 6.29
N GLN A 372 -15.81 29.94 7.12
CA GLN A 372 -16.61 30.09 8.33
C GLN A 372 -15.84 29.54 9.53
N THR A 373 -15.57 30.38 10.52
CA THR A 373 -15.00 29.96 11.81
C THR A 373 -15.96 28.98 12.51
N LEU A 374 -15.43 27.85 12.96
CA LEU A 374 -16.18 26.81 13.66
C LEU A 374 -16.07 26.99 15.18
N PRO A 375 -17.19 26.96 15.94
CA PRO A 375 -17.11 26.94 17.38
C PRO A 375 -16.52 25.62 17.87
N SER A 376 -15.76 25.68 18.97
CA SER A 376 -15.06 24.55 19.58
C SER A 376 -15.98 23.39 19.99
N THR A 377 -17.26 23.69 20.25
CA THR A 377 -18.32 22.73 20.57
C THR A 377 -18.86 21.97 19.34
N SER A 378 -18.50 22.37 18.12
CA SER A 378 -19.03 21.72 16.92
C SER A 378 -18.35 20.38 16.62
N GLN A 379 -19.14 19.40 16.15
CA GLN A 379 -18.62 18.09 15.73
C GLN A 379 -17.57 18.21 14.61
N ARG A 380 -17.69 19.21 13.72
CA ARG A 380 -16.72 19.49 12.66
C ARG A 380 -15.38 19.98 13.22
N TYR A 381 -15.41 20.89 14.20
CA TYR A 381 -14.20 21.33 14.92
C TYR A 381 -13.51 20.13 15.60
N GLY A 382 -14.27 19.37 16.40
CA GLY A 382 -13.74 18.20 17.12
C GLY A 382 -13.11 17.16 16.18
N ARG A 383 -13.75 16.91 15.03
CA ARG A 383 -13.23 16.02 13.97
C ARG A 383 -11.95 16.57 13.33
N ALA A 384 -11.90 17.85 12.98
CA ALA A 384 -10.72 18.47 12.38
C ALA A 384 -9.51 18.41 13.34
N ILE A 385 -9.69 18.77 14.61
CA ILE A 385 -8.65 18.68 15.64
C ILE A 385 -8.22 17.24 15.87
N ALA A 386 -9.15 16.28 15.99
CA ALA A 386 -8.81 14.87 16.18
C ALA A 386 -8.00 14.30 15.00
N VAL A 387 -8.35 14.65 13.76
CA VAL A 387 -7.56 14.24 12.59
C VAL A 387 -6.20 14.93 12.57
N LEU A 388 -6.11 16.23 12.89
CA LEU A 388 -4.83 16.93 13.00
C LEU A 388 -3.89 16.28 14.02
N GLN A 389 -4.39 15.95 15.20
CA GLN A 389 -3.63 15.27 16.26
C GLN A 389 -3.14 13.88 15.81
N GLN A 390 -3.97 13.13 15.08
CA GLN A 390 -3.58 11.85 14.49
C GLN A 390 -2.49 12.00 13.41
N LEU A 391 -2.59 13.00 12.53
CA LEU A 391 -1.64 13.21 11.43
C LEU A 391 -0.29 13.79 11.89
N THR A 392 -0.28 14.51 13.00
CA THR A 392 0.93 15.11 13.58
C THR A 392 1.56 14.26 14.69
N ASN A 393 0.90 13.17 15.11
CA ASN A 393 1.25 12.34 16.26
C ASN A 393 1.39 13.13 17.58
N GLN A 394 0.65 14.23 17.73
CA GLN A 394 0.70 15.08 18.92
C GLN A 394 -0.54 14.87 19.80
N LYS A 395 -0.31 14.34 21.00
CA LYS A 395 -1.35 14.22 22.04
C LYS A 395 -1.46 15.55 22.80
N ALA A 396 -2.68 16.04 22.97
CA ALA A 396 -3.08 17.08 23.93
C ALA A 396 -2.39 18.48 23.86
N LYS A 397 -1.72 18.86 22.75
CA LYS A 397 -1.28 20.26 22.58
C LYS A 397 -2.47 21.20 22.28
N LYS A 398 -2.45 22.40 22.87
CA LYS A 398 -3.43 23.48 22.63
C LYS A 398 -3.24 24.21 21.29
N CYS A 399 -2.00 24.24 20.81
CA CYS A 399 -1.56 24.93 19.59
C CYS A 399 -1.23 23.93 18.47
N ILE A 400 -1.33 24.39 17.23
CA ILE A 400 -0.95 23.62 16.05
C ILE A 400 0.57 23.66 15.81
N PRO A 401 1.20 22.56 15.37
CA PRO A 401 2.63 22.49 15.17
C PRO A 401 3.05 23.12 13.84
N ILE A 402 3.24 24.44 13.86
CA ILE A 402 3.88 25.20 12.79
C ILE A 402 5.40 25.20 13.04
N ARG A 403 6.24 25.04 12.01
CA ARG A 403 7.71 25.16 12.16
C ARG A 403 8.07 26.55 12.65
N GLN A 404 8.84 26.60 13.73
CA GLN A 404 9.42 27.82 14.28
C GLN A 404 10.47 28.43 13.34
N GLU A 405 10.42 29.75 13.24
CA GLU A 405 11.35 30.59 12.50
C GLU A 405 12.31 31.25 13.50
N THR A 406 13.61 31.18 13.22
CA THR A 406 14.68 31.76 14.05
C THR A 406 15.40 32.84 13.25
N ASN A 407 15.53 34.05 13.78
CA ASN A 407 16.19 35.14 13.06
C ASN A 407 17.70 34.86 12.85
N ILE A 408 18.21 35.21 11.68
CA ILE A 408 19.63 35.13 11.35
C ILE A 408 20.35 36.31 11.99
N THR A 409 21.47 36.02 12.64
CA THR A 409 22.37 37.00 13.24
C THR A 409 23.79 36.71 12.75
N LEU A 410 24.71 37.65 12.97
CA LEU A 410 26.14 37.43 12.67
C LEU A 410 26.78 36.32 13.51
N GLU A 411 26.11 35.87 14.58
CA GLU A 411 26.56 34.80 15.46
C GLU A 411 26.12 33.40 14.97
N ASN A 412 24.96 33.30 14.30
CA ASN A 412 24.41 32.03 13.81
C ASN A 412 24.52 31.84 12.28
N ILE A 413 24.96 32.85 11.54
CA ILE A 413 25.22 32.83 10.09
C ILE A 413 26.06 31.62 9.64
N SER A 414 27.02 31.17 10.46
CA SER A 414 27.89 30.01 10.21
C SER A 414 27.14 28.67 10.13
N GLN A 415 25.90 28.60 10.62
CA GLN A 415 25.02 27.43 10.51
C GLN A 415 24.36 27.32 9.12
N LEU A 416 24.43 28.39 8.31
CA LEU A 416 23.96 28.39 6.93
C LEU A 416 25.04 27.81 6.02
N GLU A 417 24.81 26.58 5.57
CA GLU A 417 25.62 25.90 4.57
C GLU A 417 24.93 25.88 3.20
N THR A 418 25.67 26.18 2.14
CA THR A 418 25.17 26.39 0.77
C THR A 418 24.44 25.17 0.19
N ASP A 419 25.00 23.97 0.32
CA ASP A 419 24.40 22.75 -0.24
C ASP A 419 23.32 22.12 0.67
N LYS A 420 23.29 22.48 1.95
CA LYS A 420 22.34 21.93 2.93
C LYS A 420 21.08 22.76 3.11
N HIS A 421 20.96 23.92 2.47
CA HIS A 421 19.80 24.79 2.59
C HIS A 421 19.17 25.15 1.22
N LYS A 422 17.90 25.53 1.26
CA LYS A 422 17.21 26.26 0.18
C LYS A 422 16.70 27.60 0.70
N VAL A 423 16.68 28.61 -0.16
CA VAL A 423 16.16 29.95 0.16
C VAL A 423 14.83 30.19 -0.56
N THR A 424 13.88 30.81 0.15
CA THR A 424 12.59 31.31 -0.36
C THR A 424 12.35 32.71 0.23
N TRP A 425 11.37 33.43 -0.30
CA TRP A 425 10.82 34.65 0.31
C TRP A 425 9.74 34.32 1.35
N ARG A 426 9.45 35.27 2.25
CA ARG A 426 8.49 35.17 3.36
C ARG A 426 7.23 36.02 3.08
N PRO A 427 6.05 35.40 2.85
CA PRO A 427 4.79 36.14 2.70
C PRO A 427 4.30 36.72 4.03
N VAL A 428 3.88 37.99 4.03
CA VAL A 428 3.12 38.58 5.14
C VAL A 428 1.65 38.15 5.03
N GLY A 429 1.14 37.48 6.06
CA GLY A 429 -0.23 37.00 6.09
C GLY A 429 -0.53 36.04 7.23
N ARG A 430 -1.69 35.40 7.18
CA ARG A 430 -2.13 34.44 8.23
C ARG A 430 -1.52 33.07 7.96
N ARG A 431 -0.45 32.73 8.69
CA ARG A 431 0.19 31.41 8.62
C ARG A 431 -0.57 30.38 9.46
N GLY A 432 -0.79 29.21 8.88
CA GLY A 432 -1.58 28.15 9.49
C GLY A 432 -1.44 26.81 8.76
N LEU A 433 -2.18 25.82 9.22
CA LEU A 433 -2.26 24.51 8.58
C LEU A 433 -3.57 24.35 7.80
N LEU A 434 -3.48 23.92 6.54
CA LEU A 434 -4.63 23.60 5.70
C LEU A 434 -4.85 22.08 5.67
N LEU A 435 -5.91 21.62 6.36
CA LEU A 435 -6.32 20.21 6.40
C LEU A 435 -7.41 19.95 5.35
N ILE A 436 -7.09 19.09 4.39
CA ILE A 436 -7.99 18.68 3.31
C ILE A 436 -8.59 17.31 3.65
N LEU A 437 -9.91 17.27 3.84
CA LEU A 437 -10.70 16.05 4.00
C LEU A 437 -11.72 15.92 2.86
N SER A 438 -12.31 14.73 2.69
CA SER A 438 -13.34 14.47 1.68
C SER A 438 -14.69 15.15 1.97
N ASP A 439 -14.87 15.65 3.19
CA ASP A 439 -16.08 16.33 3.69
C ASP A 439 -15.88 17.85 3.91
N GLY A 440 -14.68 18.38 3.70
CA GLY A 440 -14.37 19.79 3.86
C GLY A 440 -12.88 20.10 3.86
N ILE A 441 -12.54 21.36 3.64
CA ILE A 441 -11.18 21.89 3.80
C ILE A 441 -11.20 22.87 4.97
N TYR A 442 -10.25 22.69 5.89
CA TYR A 442 -10.17 23.40 7.16
C TYR A 442 -8.86 24.17 7.22
N PHE A 443 -8.93 25.49 7.36
CA PHE A 443 -7.79 26.34 7.68
C PHE A 443 -7.71 26.48 9.21
N MET A 444 -6.54 26.22 9.78
CA MET A 444 -6.31 26.23 11.21
C MET A 444 -5.12 27.13 11.52
N GLU A 445 -5.27 28.06 12.46
CA GLU A 445 -4.24 29.02 12.84
C GLU A 445 -4.09 29.08 14.36
N ASN A 446 -2.89 29.42 14.83
CA ASN A 446 -2.64 29.70 16.24
C ASN A 446 -3.10 31.12 16.55
N THR A 447 -4.04 31.26 17.48
CA THR A 447 -4.49 32.55 18.02
C THR A 447 -3.91 32.76 19.40
N ALA A 448 -3.17 33.86 19.59
CA ALA A 448 -2.77 34.30 20.92
C ALA A 448 -4.02 34.66 21.75
N GLY A 449 -4.06 34.24 23.01
CA GLY A 449 -5.02 34.77 23.98
C GLY A 449 -4.48 36.06 24.58
N ASP A 450 -5.38 36.92 25.08
CA ASP A 450 -5.14 38.35 25.30
C ASP A 450 -3.94 38.72 26.20
N ASN A 451 -3.40 37.81 27.02
CA ASN A 451 -2.12 37.99 27.70
C ASN A 451 -1.37 36.65 27.89
N ASN A 452 -0.05 36.68 27.71
CA ASN A 452 0.95 35.60 27.83
C ASN A 452 0.85 34.39 26.88
N GLU A 453 2.02 33.87 26.48
CA GLU A 453 2.20 32.70 25.58
C GLU A 453 1.53 31.41 26.06
N ALA A 454 1.22 31.30 27.35
CA ALA A 454 0.45 30.18 27.93
C ALA A 454 -1.00 30.08 27.41
N SER A 455 -1.48 31.13 26.73
CA SER A 455 -2.86 31.31 26.28
C SER A 455 -3.07 31.02 24.78
N ILE A 456 -2.07 30.49 24.06
CA ILE A 456 -2.23 30.16 22.63
C ILE A 456 -3.30 29.07 22.45
N SER A 457 -4.24 29.34 21.56
CA SER A 457 -5.36 28.47 21.18
C SER A 457 -5.37 28.23 19.66
N THR A 458 -6.16 27.25 19.21
CA THR A 458 -6.30 26.96 17.78
C THR A 458 -7.66 27.44 17.28
N ALA A 459 -7.67 28.42 16.37
CA ALA A 459 -8.87 28.74 15.61
C ALA A 459 -8.99 27.78 14.41
N VAL A 460 -10.21 27.32 14.10
CA VAL A 460 -10.49 26.42 12.98
C VAL A 460 -11.59 27.03 12.12
N SER A 461 -11.30 27.30 10.86
CA SER A 461 -12.25 27.77 9.86
C SER A 461 -12.46 26.71 8.79
N VAL A 462 -13.70 26.50 8.34
CA VAL A 462 -14.01 25.64 7.18
C VAL A 462 -14.26 26.50 5.94
N LEU A 463 -13.71 26.13 4.79
CA LEU A 463 -14.00 26.80 3.53
C LEU A 463 -15.47 26.61 3.13
N THR A 464 -16.12 27.67 2.68
CA THR A 464 -17.52 27.67 2.21
C THR A 464 -17.61 27.61 0.68
N THR A 465 -16.56 28.00 -0.04
CA THR A 465 -16.42 27.75 -1.49
C THR A 465 -15.57 26.51 -1.80
N PRO A 466 -15.83 25.81 -2.91
CA PRO A 466 -14.96 24.73 -3.37
C PRO A 466 -13.52 25.18 -3.64
N LEU A 467 -12.57 24.38 -3.17
CA LEU A 467 -11.14 24.44 -3.50
C LEU A 467 -10.73 23.00 -3.87
N TYR A 468 -10.41 22.75 -5.14
CA TYR A 468 -10.30 21.39 -5.67
C TYR A 468 -8.87 20.87 -5.61
N ILE A 469 -8.61 19.97 -4.67
CA ILE A 469 -7.32 19.28 -4.53
C ILE A 469 -7.47 17.85 -5.11
N PRO A 470 -7.08 17.61 -6.37
CA PRO A 470 -7.25 16.33 -7.04
C PRO A 470 -6.34 15.27 -6.45
N ASN A 471 -6.82 14.04 -6.40
CA ASN A 471 -6.01 12.85 -6.18
C ASN A 471 -5.11 12.63 -7.42
N PRO A 472 -3.77 12.59 -7.30
CA PRO A 472 -2.87 12.48 -8.45
C PRO A 472 -3.06 11.20 -9.28
N GLN A 473 -3.49 10.12 -8.64
CA GLN A 473 -3.73 8.81 -9.27
C GLN A 473 -5.18 8.66 -9.79
N LYS A 474 -6.13 9.42 -9.23
CA LYS A 474 -7.52 9.50 -9.69
C LYS A 474 -7.93 10.97 -9.84
N PRO A 475 -7.59 11.63 -10.97
CA PRO A 475 -7.85 13.04 -11.26
C PRO A 475 -9.29 13.57 -11.08
N SER A 476 -10.29 12.71 -10.93
CA SER A 476 -11.70 13.08 -10.67
C SER A 476 -12.10 13.03 -9.19
N ALA A 477 -11.27 12.43 -8.32
CA ALA A 477 -11.52 12.36 -6.88
C ALA A 477 -10.75 13.45 -6.12
N VAL A 478 -11.30 13.95 -5.01
CA VAL A 478 -10.58 14.83 -4.09
C VAL A 478 -9.60 14.04 -3.20
N GLN A 479 -8.56 14.72 -2.71
CA GLN A 479 -7.71 14.19 -1.65
C GLN A 479 -8.44 14.13 -0.30
N HIS A 480 -7.94 13.31 0.62
CA HIS A 480 -8.43 13.20 2.00
C HIS A 480 -7.27 12.91 2.94
N ARG A 481 -7.20 13.62 4.07
CA ARG A 481 -6.09 13.61 5.04
C ARG A 481 -4.77 14.14 4.47
N THR A 482 -4.84 15.17 3.64
CA THR A 482 -3.66 15.97 3.27
C THR A 482 -3.57 17.18 4.21
N LEU A 483 -2.37 17.48 4.70
CA LEU A 483 -2.10 18.55 5.66
C LEU A 483 -0.91 19.39 5.17
N LEU A 484 -1.17 20.66 4.88
CA LEU A 484 -0.22 21.61 4.30
C LEU A 484 0.13 22.71 5.31
N ASP A 485 1.38 23.17 5.32
CA ASP A 485 1.78 24.46 5.89
C ASP A 485 1.49 25.53 4.84
N VAL A 486 0.71 26.56 5.20
CA VAL A 486 0.28 27.61 4.28
C VAL A 486 0.29 28.98 4.94
N THR A 487 0.53 30.01 4.14
CA THR A 487 0.19 31.40 4.49
C THR A 487 -0.97 31.87 3.61
N LEU A 488 -2.04 32.35 4.24
CA LEU A 488 -3.16 33.01 3.57
C LEU A 488 -2.83 34.50 3.41
N VAL A 489 -2.79 34.96 2.15
CA VAL A 489 -2.49 36.35 1.76
C VAL A 489 -3.59 36.90 0.87
N MET A 490 -3.58 38.22 0.65
CA MET A 490 -4.48 38.92 -0.27
C MET A 490 -3.66 39.50 -1.43
N ASP A 491 -3.64 38.82 -2.59
CA ASP A 491 -2.97 39.34 -3.80
C ASP A 491 -3.77 40.48 -4.42
N ARG A 492 -3.12 41.60 -4.75
CA ARG A 492 -3.75 42.75 -5.40
C ARG A 492 -3.76 42.62 -6.93
N GLU A 493 -4.53 41.66 -7.45
CA GLU A 493 -4.66 41.43 -8.90
C GLU A 493 -5.56 42.49 -9.57
N LYS A 494 -4.98 43.36 -10.40
CA LYS A 494 -5.71 44.38 -11.21
C LYS A 494 -6.62 45.28 -10.35
N GLY A 495 -6.13 45.70 -9.19
CA GLY A 495 -6.87 46.57 -8.25
C GLY A 495 -7.97 45.87 -7.45
N ARG A 496 -8.03 44.53 -7.46
CA ARG A 496 -8.92 43.73 -6.61
C ARG A 496 -8.10 42.80 -5.74
N ASP A 497 -8.55 42.61 -4.51
CA ASP A 497 -7.89 41.72 -3.56
C ASP A 497 -8.38 40.28 -3.78
N VAL A 498 -7.43 39.36 -3.97
CA VAL A 498 -7.66 37.97 -4.32
C VAL A 498 -7.03 37.10 -3.25
N PRO A 499 -7.83 36.41 -2.41
CA PRO A 499 -7.28 35.56 -1.36
C PRO A 499 -6.54 34.37 -1.97
N ARG A 500 -5.34 34.07 -1.45
CA ARG A 500 -4.52 32.96 -1.89
C ARG A 500 -3.83 32.25 -0.72
N PHE A 501 -3.84 30.92 -0.76
CA PHE A 501 -2.91 30.11 0.03
C PHE A 501 -1.58 29.94 -0.72
N PHE A 502 -0.49 30.44 -0.12
CA PHE A 502 0.88 30.05 -0.48
C PHE A 502 1.29 28.85 0.36
N VAL A 503 1.50 27.71 -0.29
CA VAL A 503 1.91 26.46 0.34
C VAL A 503 3.43 26.44 0.54
N SER A 504 3.88 26.25 1.78
CA SER A 504 5.28 26.35 2.22
C SER A 504 5.89 25.01 2.65
N ASP A 505 5.08 24.01 2.99
CA ASP A 505 5.51 22.64 3.28
C ASP A 505 4.31 21.68 3.26
N ILE A 506 4.56 20.37 3.32
CA ILE A 506 3.54 19.33 3.43
C ILE A 506 3.86 18.38 4.59
N LEU A 507 3.02 18.41 5.62
CA LEU A 507 3.16 17.59 6.82
C LEU A 507 2.57 16.19 6.59
N CYS A 508 1.52 16.09 5.77
CA CYS A 508 0.90 14.82 5.43
C CYS A 508 0.33 14.87 4.01
N HIS A 509 0.51 13.80 3.23
CA HIS A 509 -0.09 13.66 1.91
C HIS A 509 -1.03 12.44 1.90
N MET A 510 -2.33 12.70 1.75
CA MET A 510 -3.39 11.69 1.66
C MET A 510 -3.45 10.66 2.82
N GLY A 511 -2.95 11.02 4.01
CA GLY A 511 -2.84 10.15 5.18
C GLY A 511 -1.45 9.58 5.43
N GLY A 512 -0.52 9.69 4.47
CA GLY A 512 0.90 9.38 4.66
C GLY A 512 1.61 10.50 5.41
N VAL A 513 2.11 10.22 6.61
CA VAL A 513 2.78 11.20 7.47
C VAL A 513 4.18 11.51 6.92
N LEU A 514 4.50 12.80 6.74
CA LEU A 514 5.74 13.27 6.14
C LEU A 514 6.62 14.09 7.09
N LEU A 515 6.16 14.42 8.31
CA LEU A 515 6.91 15.27 9.26
C LEU A 515 8.34 14.77 9.53
N HIS A 516 8.58 13.46 9.51
CA HIS A 516 9.88 12.84 9.76
C HIS A 516 10.79 12.74 8.54
N LYS A 517 10.30 13.05 7.33
CA LYS A 517 11.08 13.01 6.09
C LYS A 517 11.89 14.30 5.89
N PRO A 518 13.04 14.26 5.19
CA PRO A 518 13.75 15.44 4.68
C PRO A 518 12.87 16.46 3.97
N PHE A 519 13.19 17.76 4.07
CA PHE A 519 12.48 18.80 3.33
C PHE A 519 12.54 18.57 1.81
N SER A 520 13.67 18.11 1.28
CA SER A 520 13.83 17.70 -0.13
C SER A 520 12.73 16.74 -0.59
N GLN A 521 12.41 15.74 0.23
CA GLN A 521 11.35 14.77 -0.04
C GLN A 521 9.95 15.36 0.16
N ARG A 522 9.72 16.18 1.20
CA ARG A 522 8.43 16.86 1.42
C ARG A 522 8.09 17.82 0.28
N LEU A 523 9.06 18.64 -0.15
CA LEU A 523 8.95 19.53 -1.31
C LEU A 523 8.52 18.77 -2.57
N LYS A 524 9.08 17.58 -2.82
CA LYS A 524 8.63 16.72 -3.93
C LYS A 524 7.17 16.28 -3.78
N TYR A 525 6.74 15.83 -2.60
CA TYR A 525 5.34 15.48 -2.36
C TYR A 525 4.39 16.67 -2.52
N MET A 526 4.79 17.87 -2.09
CA MET A 526 4.01 19.10 -2.28
C MET A 526 3.85 19.45 -3.77
N MET A 527 4.97 19.46 -4.50
CA MET A 527 4.99 19.82 -5.92
C MET A 527 4.27 18.77 -6.77
N ASP A 528 4.66 17.50 -6.71
CA ASP A 528 4.05 16.43 -7.53
C ASP A 528 2.61 16.14 -7.10
N GLY A 529 2.38 16.03 -5.80
CA GLY A 529 1.12 15.56 -5.21
C GLY A 529 0.01 16.60 -5.13
N VAL A 530 0.32 17.91 -5.04
CA VAL A 530 -0.69 18.97 -4.92
C VAL A 530 -0.63 19.93 -6.11
N ILE A 531 0.52 20.55 -6.36
CA ILE A 531 0.62 21.65 -7.32
C ILE A 531 0.55 21.17 -8.77
N ILE A 532 1.35 20.17 -9.13
CA ILE A 532 1.39 19.58 -10.47
C ILE A 532 0.12 18.75 -10.72
N ALA A 533 -0.43 18.09 -9.71
CA ALA A 533 -1.73 17.42 -9.79
C ALA A 533 -2.85 18.39 -10.22
N ARG A 534 -2.91 19.58 -9.62
CA ARG A 534 -3.83 20.66 -10.04
C ARG A 534 -3.54 21.16 -11.47
N LYS A 535 -2.27 21.40 -11.82
CA LYS A 535 -1.89 21.81 -13.20
C LYS A 535 -2.31 20.78 -14.27
N LYS A 536 -2.30 19.48 -13.95
CA LYS A 536 -2.69 18.38 -14.85
C LYS A 536 -4.20 18.19 -15.00
N THR A 537 -5.02 18.91 -14.25
CA THR A 537 -6.48 18.69 -14.17
C THR A 537 -7.29 19.95 -14.49
N THR A 538 -6.68 20.92 -15.17
CA THR A 538 -7.31 22.14 -15.70
C THR A 538 -8.43 21.86 -16.71
N ASN A 539 -8.42 20.69 -17.35
CA ASN A 539 -9.49 20.19 -18.20
C ASN A 539 -10.69 19.61 -17.41
N ILE A 540 -10.49 19.26 -16.13
CA ILE A 540 -11.51 18.70 -15.23
C ILE A 540 -12.11 19.82 -14.36
N TRP A 541 -11.28 20.75 -13.87
CA TRP A 541 -11.67 21.80 -12.94
C TRP A 541 -11.16 23.18 -13.36
N LYS A 542 -12.04 24.19 -13.27
CA LYS A 542 -11.74 25.59 -13.62
C LYS A 542 -11.23 26.34 -12.40
N TYR A 543 -9.92 26.27 -12.17
CA TYR A 543 -9.23 26.86 -11.02
C TYR A 543 -9.39 28.38 -10.89
N GLU A 544 -9.73 29.06 -11.98
CA GLU A 544 -9.99 30.51 -12.03
C GLU A 544 -11.28 30.89 -11.28
N LYS A 545 -12.15 29.91 -10.98
CA LYS A 545 -13.42 30.07 -10.27
C LYS A 545 -13.37 29.72 -8.78
N GLU A 546 -12.22 29.30 -8.26
CA GLU A 546 -12.08 29.02 -6.83
C GLU A 546 -12.13 30.30 -6.00
N GLY A 547 -12.87 30.27 -4.89
CA GLY A 547 -13.03 31.45 -4.02
C GLY A 547 -11.76 31.85 -3.26
N ILE A 548 -10.81 30.92 -3.10
CA ILE A 548 -9.44 31.17 -2.63
C ILE A 548 -8.51 30.43 -3.58
N LYS A 549 -7.52 31.13 -4.15
CA LYS A 549 -6.54 30.53 -5.06
C LYS A 549 -5.46 29.76 -4.27
N MET A 550 -4.68 28.94 -4.96
CA MET A 550 -3.53 28.23 -4.37
C MET A 550 -2.29 28.35 -5.27
N ARG A 551 -1.12 28.53 -4.64
CA ARG A 551 0.22 28.46 -5.26
C ARG A 551 1.19 27.85 -4.23
N ALA A 552 2.30 27.25 -4.63
CA ALA A 552 3.40 26.97 -3.70
C ALA A 552 4.40 28.13 -3.69
N LEU A 553 5.17 28.25 -2.61
CA LEU A 553 6.40 29.03 -2.62
C LEU A 553 7.43 28.41 -3.59
N GLU A 554 8.36 29.24 -4.04
CA GLU A 554 9.43 28.85 -4.95
C GLU A 554 10.76 28.78 -4.17
N TYR A 555 11.48 27.68 -4.34
CA TYR A 555 12.70 27.39 -3.57
C TYR A 555 13.90 27.43 -4.50
N PHE A 556 14.91 28.15 -4.06
CA PHE A 556 16.13 28.41 -4.81
C PHE A 556 17.35 27.92 -4.03
N ASP A 557 18.45 27.70 -4.74
CA ASP A 557 19.76 27.45 -4.12
C ASP A 557 20.22 28.73 -3.38
N THR A 558 20.93 28.59 -2.26
CA THR A 558 21.33 29.74 -1.41
C THR A 558 22.18 30.77 -2.16
N GLY A 559 22.94 30.38 -3.19
CA GLY A 559 23.65 31.29 -4.08
C GLY A 559 22.73 32.30 -4.80
N LYS A 560 21.42 32.03 -4.89
CA LYS A 560 20.39 32.94 -5.43
C LYS A 560 19.73 33.82 -4.36
N THR A 561 20.21 33.84 -3.12
CA THR A 561 19.68 34.69 -2.04
C THR A 561 19.45 36.14 -2.47
N LYS A 562 20.43 36.74 -3.17
CA LYS A 562 20.31 38.13 -3.67
C LYS A 562 19.19 38.30 -4.69
N PHE A 563 19.03 37.36 -5.63
CA PHE A 563 17.94 37.34 -6.60
C PHE A 563 16.56 37.20 -5.92
N VAL A 564 16.45 36.34 -4.89
CA VAL A 564 15.20 36.17 -4.13
C VAL A 564 14.82 37.47 -3.42
N ARG A 565 15.77 38.14 -2.75
CA ARG A 565 15.57 39.43 -2.08
C ARG A 565 15.25 40.56 -3.06
N ASP A 566 16.06 40.71 -4.11
CA ASP A 566 16.06 41.93 -4.92
C ASP A 566 15.02 41.90 -6.06
N GLU A 567 14.62 40.72 -6.53
CA GLU A 567 13.68 40.52 -7.64
C GLU A 567 12.42 39.76 -7.21
N VAL A 568 12.56 38.56 -6.62
CA VAL A 568 11.39 37.69 -6.35
C VAL A 568 10.45 38.28 -5.31
N MET A 569 10.96 38.83 -4.21
CA MET A 569 10.13 39.51 -3.19
C MET A 569 9.38 40.72 -3.79
N LYS A 570 10.07 41.57 -4.55
CA LYS A 570 9.48 42.77 -5.16
C LYS A 570 8.47 42.47 -6.27
N ALA A 571 8.50 41.25 -6.83
CA ALA A 571 7.57 40.79 -7.86
C ALA A 571 6.28 40.15 -7.29
N GLN A 572 6.13 40.04 -5.96
CA GLN A 572 4.89 39.53 -5.36
C GLN A 572 3.75 40.56 -5.45
N LEU A 573 2.50 40.07 -5.41
CA LEU A 573 1.29 40.89 -5.49
C LEU A 573 0.71 41.24 -4.10
N HIS A 574 1.46 40.94 -3.04
CA HIS A 574 1.18 41.19 -1.63
C HIS A 574 2.52 41.38 -0.91
N ASP A 575 2.48 41.85 0.33
CA ASP A 575 3.69 42.19 1.08
C ASP A 575 4.52 40.95 1.46
N ALA A 576 5.85 41.08 1.35
CA ALA A 576 6.82 40.07 1.75
C ALA A 576 7.94 40.74 2.57
N ASP A 577 8.17 40.26 3.79
CA ASP A 577 8.98 40.96 4.81
C ASP A 577 10.36 40.34 5.06
N GLY A 578 10.69 39.24 4.38
CA GLY A 578 12.00 38.59 4.56
C GLY A 578 12.27 37.44 3.60
N ILE A 579 13.40 36.78 3.87
CA ILE A 579 13.77 35.51 3.26
C ILE A 579 13.84 34.41 4.32
N ILE A 580 13.56 33.17 3.91
CA ILE A 580 13.62 31.98 4.78
C ILE A 580 14.62 31.00 4.17
N PHE A 581 15.55 30.53 5.00
CA PHE A 581 16.43 29.41 4.70
C PHE A 581 15.90 28.14 5.37
N LEU A 582 15.66 27.11 4.56
CA LEU A 582 15.13 25.83 5.00
C LEU A 582 16.21 24.75 4.86
N PRO A 583 16.51 23.96 5.91
CA PRO A 583 17.44 22.85 5.81
C PRO A 583 16.86 21.75 4.91
N THR A 584 17.57 21.43 3.82
CA THR A 584 17.18 20.46 2.78
C THR A 584 16.91 19.07 3.36
N GLU A 585 17.76 18.64 4.30
CA GLU A 585 17.61 17.33 4.98
C GLU A 585 16.87 17.40 6.32
N GLY A 586 16.41 18.58 6.72
CA GLY A 586 15.72 18.80 8.00
C GLY A 586 14.30 18.22 8.04
N ARG A 587 13.93 17.68 9.20
CA ARG A 587 12.59 17.21 9.57
C ARG A 587 11.68 18.40 9.91
N TYR A 588 10.37 18.23 9.76
CA TYR A 588 9.44 19.35 9.94
C TYR A 588 9.41 19.87 11.38
N SER A 589 9.44 18.97 12.37
CA SER A 589 9.15 19.27 13.78
C SER A 589 10.35 19.56 14.68
N ASN A 590 11.57 19.30 14.19
CA ASN A 590 12.78 19.31 15.00
C ASN A 590 13.79 20.37 14.55
N ASP A 591 13.76 20.73 13.27
CA ASP A 591 14.73 21.65 12.68
C ASP A 591 14.07 23.00 12.43
N HIS A 592 14.70 24.05 12.95
CA HIS A 592 14.26 25.43 12.77
C HIS A 592 14.56 25.89 11.34
N SER A 593 13.71 26.77 10.80
CA SER A 593 14.05 27.52 9.59
C SER A 593 14.62 28.88 9.99
N PHE A 594 15.71 29.28 9.34
CA PHE A 594 16.35 30.56 9.63
C PHE A 594 15.70 31.67 8.80
N VAL A 595 15.44 32.84 9.38
CA VAL A 595 14.80 33.98 8.70
C VAL A 595 15.74 35.18 8.66
N GLY A 596 15.99 35.69 7.46
CA GLY A 596 16.56 37.01 7.24
C GLY A 596 15.42 37.99 7.05
N ASP A 597 15.02 38.66 8.13
CA ASP A 597 14.02 39.73 8.10
C ASP A 597 14.62 40.97 7.41
N THR A 598 13.83 41.66 6.58
CA THR A 598 14.19 42.96 5.98
C THR A 598 14.38 44.08 7.00
N THR A 599 13.92 43.93 8.24
CA THR A 599 14.26 44.83 9.35
C THR A 599 15.69 44.66 9.87
N SER A 600 16.34 43.54 9.57
CA SER A 600 17.79 43.37 9.78
C SER A 600 18.52 44.42 8.94
N SER A 601 19.56 45.07 9.48
CA SER A 601 20.29 46.09 8.71
C SER A 601 20.80 45.50 7.39
N GLU A 602 20.80 46.31 6.33
CA GLU A 602 21.24 45.92 4.99
C GLU A 602 22.64 45.26 5.02
N GLU A 603 23.48 45.71 5.94
CA GLU A 603 24.78 45.14 6.30
C GLU A 603 24.72 43.66 6.73
N VAL A 604 23.76 43.24 7.56
CA VAL A 604 23.57 41.83 7.96
C VAL A 604 23.21 40.98 6.74
N MET A 605 22.32 41.50 5.87
CA MET A 605 21.89 40.79 4.66
C MET A 605 23.01 40.66 3.62
N GLU A 606 23.82 41.70 3.40
CA GLU A 606 25.00 41.58 2.54
C GLU A 606 26.09 40.69 3.16
N LYS A 607 26.23 40.64 4.50
CA LYS A 607 27.09 39.64 5.18
C LYS A 607 26.59 38.20 4.99
N ILE A 608 25.28 37.95 5.05
CA ILE A 608 24.67 36.64 4.70
C ILE A 608 24.97 36.26 3.25
N ILE A 609 24.80 37.19 2.31
CA ILE A 609 25.10 36.97 0.88
C ILE A 609 26.61 36.74 0.64
N ALA A 610 27.49 37.41 1.40
CA ALA A 610 28.93 37.21 1.33
C ALA A 610 29.36 35.84 1.89
N HIS A 611 28.84 35.44 3.05
CA HIS A 611 29.11 34.13 3.66
C HIS A 611 28.69 32.97 2.74
N LEU A 612 27.53 33.06 2.08
CA LEU A 612 27.03 32.03 1.16
C LEU A 612 27.75 31.99 -0.20
N LYS A 613 28.68 32.91 -0.46
CA LYS A 613 29.54 32.97 -1.66
C LYS A 613 30.99 32.54 -1.40
N ALA A 614 31.40 32.51 -0.14
CA ALA A 614 32.72 32.06 0.30
C ALA A 614 32.77 30.53 0.39
#